data_AF-A0A9D7F1L0-F1
#
_entry.id   AF-A0A9D7F1L0-F1
#
_cell.length_a   1.000
_cell.length_b   1.000
_cell.length_c   1.000
_cell.angle_alpha   90.00
_cell.angle_beta   90.00
_cell.angle_gamma   90.00
#
_symmetry.space_group_name_H-M   'P 1'
#
loop_
_entity.id
_entity.type
_entity.pdbx_description
1 polymer ?
#
loop_
_entity_poly.entity_id
_entity_poly.type
_entity_poly.pdbx_seq_one_letter_code
_entity_poly.pdbx_strand_id
1 'polypeptide(L)' 'MAAELNYQVEERKYPFKWGGFWLLLPKFKGCIFGIMLESHPALHNPDYDFQMRLLKQEEVCFMELLNWY' A
#
# COMPACT_ATOMS: atom_id res chain seq x y z
N MET A 1 -13.88 4.81 -6.25
CA MET A 1 -13.35 3.60 -5.59
C MET A 1 -13.30 3.71 -4.06
N ALA A 2 -12.49 4.56 -3.41
CA ALA A 2 -12.48 4.61 -1.93
C ALA A 2 -13.68 5.39 -1.33
N ALA A 3 -13.98 6.59 -1.83
CA ALA A 3 -15.12 7.41 -1.39
C ALA A 3 -16.49 6.78 -1.71
N GLU A 4 -16.58 5.98 -2.78
CA GLU A 4 -17.80 5.25 -3.17
C GLU A 4 -18.03 4.00 -2.30
N LEU A 5 -16.99 3.51 -1.64
CA LEU A 5 -17.03 2.33 -0.76
C LEU A 5 -17.03 2.72 0.73
N ASN A 6 -17.29 3.99 1.06
CA ASN A 6 -17.25 4.53 2.43
C ASN A 6 -15.92 4.32 3.16
N TYR A 7 -14.81 4.19 2.45
CA TYR A 7 -13.49 4.19 3.07
C TYR A 7 -13.05 5.63 3.39
N GLN A 8 -12.33 5.79 4.51
CA GLN A 8 -11.66 7.04 4.80
C GLN A 8 -10.49 7.25 3.83
N VAL A 9 -10.49 8.41 3.18
CA VAL A 9 -9.40 8.84 2.30
C VAL A 9 -8.62 9.94 2.99
N GLU A 10 -7.34 9.70 3.21
CA GLU A 10 -6.42 10.68 3.77
C GLU A 10 -5.42 11.11 2.69
N GLU A 11 -5.43 12.39 2.32
CA GLU A 11 -4.38 12.97 1.50
C GLU A 11 -3.23 13.45 2.39
N ARG A 12 -2.03 12.92 2.15
CA ARG A 12 -0.84 13.31 2.91
C ARG A 12 -0.06 14.37 2.17
N LYS A 13 0.26 15.47 2.88
CA LYS A 13 1.11 16.56 2.38
C LYS A 13 2.51 16.09 1.99
N TYR A 14 3.03 15.08 2.69
CA TYR A 14 4.37 14.53 2.46
C TYR A 14 4.28 13.08 2.02
N PRO A 15 5.10 12.66 1.04
CA PRO A 15 5.12 11.28 0.60
C PRO A 15 5.59 10.38 1.73
N PHE A 16 5.11 9.15 1.73
CA PHE A 16 5.68 8.14 2.61
C PHE A 16 7.14 7.89 2.22
N LYS A 17 8.01 7.75 3.22
CA LYS A 17 9.41 7.39 3.01
C LYS A 17 9.52 5.89 2.80
N TRP A 18 9.51 5.45 1.54
CA TRP A 18 9.64 4.03 1.18
C TRP A 18 11.10 3.72 0.82
N GLY A 19 11.42 2.51 0.38
CA GLY A 19 12.68 2.27 -0.35
C GLY A 19 12.64 2.93 -1.74
N GLY A 20 13.76 2.97 -2.46
CA GLY A 20 13.99 3.72 -3.71
C GLY A 20 13.10 3.45 -4.93
N PHE A 21 11.91 2.87 -4.78
CA PHE A 21 10.94 2.57 -5.83
C PHE A 21 10.42 3.83 -6.56
N TRP A 22 10.45 5.00 -5.92
CA TRP A 22 10.10 6.27 -6.60
C TRP A 22 11.02 6.57 -7.79
N LEU A 23 12.22 5.99 -7.85
CA LEU A 23 13.14 6.14 -8.98
C LEU A 23 12.58 5.53 -10.28
N LEU A 24 11.56 4.67 -10.18
CA LEU A 24 10.92 4.03 -11.32
C LEU A 24 9.77 4.88 -11.90
N LEU A 25 9.12 5.70 -11.08
CA LEU A 25 7.94 6.48 -11.46
C LEU A 25 8.17 7.49 -12.60
N PRO A 26 9.36 8.10 -12.79
CA PRO A 26 9.63 8.92 -13.97
C PRO A 26 9.70 8.13 -15.28
N LYS A 27 10.02 6.84 -15.21
CA LYS A 27 10.23 5.98 -16.40
C LYS A 27 8.98 5.18 -16.75
N PHE A 28 8.17 4.84 -15.76
CA PHE A 28 6.99 4.00 -15.92
C PHE A 28 5.79 4.68 -15.27
N LYS A 29 4.72 4.87 -16.05
CA LYS A 29 3.43 5.24 -15.47
C LYS A 29 2.99 4.10 -14.56
N GLY A 30 2.77 4.42 -13.30
CA GLY A 30 2.37 3.44 -12.32
C GLY A 30 2.07 4.10 -10.98
N CYS A 31 1.61 3.27 -10.05
CA CYS A 31 1.43 3.64 -8.66
C CYS A 31 2.19 2.66 -7.78
N ILE A 32 2.48 3.11 -6.56
CA ILE A 32 2.97 2.25 -5.49
C ILE A 32 1.80 2.14 -4.49
N PHE A 33 1.48 0.92 -4.09
CA PHE A 33 0.47 0.63 -3.09
C PHE A 33 1.04 -0.36 -2.06
N GLY A 34 0.36 -0.49 -0.92
CA GLY A 34 0.68 -1.46 0.10
C GLY A 34 -0.42 -1.53 1.15
N ILE A 35 -0.47 -2.63 1.88
CA ILE A 35 -1.38 -2.83 3.01
C ILE A 35 -0.56 -2.78 4.30
N MET A 36 -1.10 -2.08 5.30
CA MET A 36 -0.51 -2.00 6.63
C MET A 36 -1.58 -2.11 7.70
N LEU A 37 -1.17 -2.55 8.89
CA LEU A 37 -2.00 -2.46 10.09
C LEU A 37 -1.62 -1.20 10.86
N GLU A 38 -2.61 -0.48 11.36
CA GLU A 38 -2.38 0.74 12.13
C GLU A 38 -1.55 0.50 13.40
N SER A 39 -1.80 -0.63 14.07
CA SER A 39 -1.15 -1.02 15.32
C SER A 39 -0.31 -2.28 15.13
N HIS A 40 0.85 -2.14 14.50
CA HIS A 40 1.81 -3.22 14.31
C HIS A 40 3.25 -2.69 14.37
N PRO A 41 4.23 -3.47 14.86
CA PRO A 41 5.63 -3.05 14.86
C PRO A 41 6.11 -2.65 13.46
N ALA A 42 7.12 -1.76 13.40
CA ALA A 42 7.77 -1.41 12.15
C ALA A 42 8.54 -2.62 11.57
N LEU A 43 8.72 -2.67 10.25
CA LEU A 43 9.33 -3.81 9.55
C LEU A 43 10.72 -4.24 10.07
N HIS A 44 11.50 -3.31 10.62
CA HIS A 44 12.84 -3.59 11.18
C HIS A 44 12.83 -3.90 12.68
N ASN A 45 11.66 -3.88 13.32
CA ASN A 45 11.53 -4.24 14.71
C ASN A 45 11.69 -5.77 14.87
N PRO A 46 12.48 -6.28 15.82
CA PRO A 46 12.58 -7.73 16.08
C PRO A 46 11.22 -8.38 16.42
N ASP A 47 10.28 -7.62 16.95
CA ASP A 47 8.92 -8.06 17.27
C ASP A 47 7.97 -8.02 16.05
N TYR A 48 8.48 -7.65 14.86
CA TYR A 48 7.68 -7.68 13.64
C TYR A 48 7.30 -9.12 13.29
N ASP A 49 6.00 -9.35 13.15
CA ASP A 49 5.46 -10.64 12.76
C ASP A 49 4.61 -10.50 11.51
N PHE A 50 4.96 -11.23 10.45
CA PHE A 50 4.28 -11.10 9.18
C PHE A 50 2.84 -11.63 9.26
N GLN A 51 1.87 -10.76 8.98
CA GLN A 51 0.45 -11.05 9.14
C GLN A 51 -0.13 -11.71 7.89
N MET A 52 0.07 -13.03 7.73
CA MET A 52 -0.38 -13.79 6.53
C MET A 52 -1.84 -13.57 6.13
N ARG A 53 -2.74 -13.26 7.09
CA ARG A 53 -4.15 -12.98 6.80
C ARG A 53 -4.36 -11.82 5.82
N LEU A 54 -3.39 -10.91 5.72
CA LEU A 54 -3.47 -9.74 4.84
C LEU A 54 -3.19 -10.08 3.37
N LEU A 55 -2.50 -11.19 3.09
CA LEU A 55 -2.09 -11.56 1.73
C LEU A 55 -3.28 -11.67 0.77
N LYS A 56 -4.40 -12.25 1.23
CA LYS A 56 -5.57 -12.41 0.37
C LYS A 56 -6.21 -11.07 0.02
N GLN A 57 -6.23 -10.14 0.98
CA GLN A 57 -6.74 -8.79 0.75
C GLN A 57 -5.81 -8.01 -0.20
N GLU A 58 -4.50 -8.18 -0.03
CA GLU A 58 -3.49 -7.54 -0.89
C GLU A 58 -3.58 -8.03 -2.33
N GLU A 59 -3.75 -9.33 -2.54
CA GLU A 59 -3.98 -9.94 -3.86
C GLU A 59 -5.22 -9.35 -4.53
N VAL A 60 -6.35 -9.24 -3.82
CA VAL A 60 -7.59 -8.67 -4.37
C VAL A 60 -7.38 -7.21 -4.77
N CYS A 61 -6.82 -6.38 -3.87
CA CYS A 61 -6.55 -4.98 -4.19
C CYS A 61 -5.59 -4.82 -5.37
N PHE A 62 -4.55 -5.65 -5.47
CA PHE A 62 -3.63 -5.63 -6.60
C PHE A 62 -4.32 -5.95 -7.92
N MET A 63 -5.15 -6.99 -7.95
CA MET A 63 -5.88 -7.39 -9.15
C MET A 63 -6.91 -6.33 -9.56
N GLU A 64 -7.58 -5.68 -8.60
CA GLU A 64 -8.48 -4.56 -8.88
C GLU A 64 -7.73 -3.35 -9.46
N LEU A 65 -6.54 -3.03 -8.94
CA LEU A 65 -5.69 -1.96 -9.47
C LEU A 65 -5.24 -2.23 -10.91
N LEU A 66 -4.94 -3.48 -11.26
CA LEU A 66 -4.57 -3.85 -12.63
C LEU A 66 -5.76 -3.72 -13.60
N ASN A 67 -6.95 -4.14 -13.17
CA ASN A 67 -8.16 -4.08 -14.00
C ASN A 67 -8.71 -2.65 -14.17
N TRP A 68 -8.22 -1.69 -13.40
CA TRP A 68 -8.60 -0.29 -13.52
C TRP A 68 -7.88 0.43 -14.69
N TYR A 69 -6.74 -0.08 -15.13
CA TYR A 69 -5.90 0.48 -16.20
C TYR A 69 -6.25 -0.09 -17.57
#